data_AF-A0A2V5SZG7-F1
#
_entry.id   AF-A0A2V5SZG7-F1
#
_cell.length_a   1.000
_cell.length_b   1.000
_cell.length_c   1.000
_cell.angle_alpha   90.00
_cell.angle_beta   90.00
_cell.angle_gamma   90.00
#
_symmetry.space_group_name_H-M   'P 1'
#
loop_
_entity.id
_entity.type
_entity.pdbx_description
1 polymer ?
#
loop_
_entity_poly.entity_id
_entity_poly.type
_entity_poly.pdbx_seq_one_letter_code
_entity_poly.pdbx_strand_id
1 'polypeptide(L)'
;MNYYAELYKRCPPPTGNMFGSKNDGYAERLAEAQRLTGMMQVQRPFCFLRLGDVELKYLLTYQSNQLDQLDRSDYDDGRLSGTQGCGNPGLGPKYGERLWRAYEQADYVDFHEKNWPNEHLVPRLALEMAPGSYRNPTKEASLVFLTWTESEFKQYCQDRRVGFAAAEARLLEVLSETPEFKRAATDYWPEKAQIFYHQVRNDGRNLDANLDLVKKDLREFVKDHRLDTLFLSLGGGAKILGYELSRELGICCFDFGAMIRAFTYSGCDGNRVARSPHSPFFFRIAFETHMDALEQVFPNLAPAEFLAKAHGQLLLEVMKKEVGWTFASWEFDFSPENVSAFRRGFKEYRQRYGKLFNSSSAAKMERAGFLHFCGTHRLTLEGRVFLLSFRLKGLARRCLHQRAR
;
A
#
# COMPACT_ATOMS: atom_id res chain seq x y z
N MET A 1 -3.90 -1.34 27.07
CA MET A 1 -4.57 -0.88 25.84
C MET A 1 -3.87 0.42 25.48
N ASN A 2 -3.36 0.59 24.26
CA ASN A 2 -2.61 1.81 23.92
C ASN A 2 -3.55 2.99 23.62
N TYR A 3 -3.04 4.22 23.75
CA TYR A 3 -3.78 5.47 23.58
C TYR A 3 -4.65 5.48 22.32
N TYR A 4 -4.08 5.07 21.18
CA TYR A 4 -4.81 5.06 19.91
C TYR A 4 -5.99 4.08 19.90
N ALA A 5 -5.84 2.89 20.49
CA ALA A 5 -6.95 1.94 20.59
C ALA A 5 -8.11 2.51 21.40
N GLU A 6 -7.84 3.35 22.39
CA GLU A 6 -8.90 4.06 23.13
C GLU A 6 -9.58 5.13 22.27
N LEU A 7 -8.83 5.86 21.43
CA LEU A 7 -9.43 6.82 20.51
C LEU A 7 -10.32 6.15 19.48
N TYR A 8 -9.85 5.05 18.89
CA TYR A 8 -10.57 4.29 17.87
C TYR A 8 -11.89 3.71 18.41
N LYS A 9 -11.90 3.24 19.66
CA LYS A 9 -13.10 2.75 20.34
C LYS A 9 -14.18 3.82 20.56
N ARG A 10 -13.80 5.10 20.55
CA ARG A 10 -14.73 6.22 20.69
C ARG A 10 -15.33 6.67 19.37
N CYS A 11 -14.80 6.21 18.23
CA CYS A 11 -15.40 6.46 16.93
C CYS A 11 -16.72 5.68 16.79
N PRO A 12 -17.80 6.31 16.29
CA PRO A 12 -19.06 5.61 16.03
C PRO A 12 -18.84 4.51 14.99
N PRO A 13 -19.57 3.37 15.00
CA PRO A 13 -19.37 2.31 14.01
C PRO A 13 -19.41 2.84 12.56
N PRO A 14 -18.62 2.27 11.62
CA PRO A 14 -18.63 2.71 10.24
C PRO A 14 -20.01 2.50 9.61
N THR A 15 -20.52 3.49 8.89
CA THR A 15 -21.83 3.46 8.21
C THR A 15 -21.80 2.75 6.85
N GLY A 16 -20.73 2.02 6.55
CA GLY A 16 -20.52 1.31 5.30
C GLY A 16 -19.09 0.78 5.18
N ASN A 17 -18.52 0.89 3.98
CA ASN A 17 -17.13 0.53 3.73
C ASN A 17 -16.16 1.51 4.40
N MET A 18 -14.95 1.06 4.74
CA MET A 18 -13.94 1.86 5.45
C MET A 18 -13.61 3.18 4.73
N PHE A 19 -13.62 3.17 3.39
CA PHE A 19 -13.32 4.32 2.53
C PHE A 19 -14.57 4.98 1.93
N GLY A 20 -15.78 4.55 2.29
CA GLY A 20 -17.01 4.95 1.60
C GLY A 20 -17.11 4.41 0.17
N SER A 21 -18.00 4.99 -0.64
CA SER A 21 -18.20 4.63 -2.06
C SER A 21 -17.43 5.57 -3.01
N LYS A 22 -16.94 5.06 -4.15
CA LYS A 22 -16.30 5.88 -5.19
C LYS A 22 -17.21 7.00 -5.71
N ASN A 23 -18.53 6.80 -5.74
CA ASN A 23 -19.46 7.78 -6.32
C ASN A 23 -19.79 8.93 -5.35
N ASP A 24 -19.66 8.72 -4.03
CA ASP A 24 -20.00 9.74 -3.04
C ASP A 24 -19.01 10.90 -3.14
N GLY A 25 -19.44 12.08 -3.60
CA GLY A 25 -18.54 13.22 -3.75
C GLY A 25 -17.53 13.13 -4.90
N TYR A 26 -17.83 12.33 -5.94
CA TYR A 26 -16.91 12.14 -7.07
C TYR A 26 -16.65 13.44 -7.85
N ALA A 27 -17.68 14.27 -8.05
CA ALA A 27 -17.55 15.54 -8.77
C ALA A 27 -16.62 16.51 -8.03
N GLU A 28 -16.73 16.57 -6.69
CA GLU A 28 -15.90 17.37 -5.82
C GLU A 28 -14.44 16.90 -5.85
N ARG A 29 -14.18 15.59 -5.79
CA ARG A 29 -12.83 15.03 -5.96
C ARG A 29 -12.25 15.30 -7.34
N LEU A 30 -13.05 15.20 -8.40
CA LEU A 30 -12.59 15.44 -9.76
C LEU A 30 -12.19 16.92 -9.95
N ALA A 31 -13.01 17.85 -9.45
CA ALA A 31 -12.69 19.28 -9.47
C ALA A 31 -11.41 19.57 -8.66
N GLU A 32 -11.27 18.94 -7.50
CA GLU A 32 -10.07 19.10 -6.67
C GLU A 32 -8.82 18.49 -7.31
N ALA A 33 -8.95 17.35 -7.99
CA ALA A 33 -7.86 16.73 -8.76
C ALA A 33 -7.37 17.66 -9.87
N GLN A 34 -8.28 18.29 -10.62
CA GLN A 34 -7.92 19.28 -11.65
C GLN A 34 -7.23 20.51 -11.04
N ARG A 35 -7.74 21.01 -9.91
CA ARG A 35 -7.11 22.11 -9.17
C ARG A 35 -5.70 21.74 -8.71
N LEU A 36 -5.52 20.52 -8.19
CA LEU A 36 -4.23 19.98 -7.78
C LEU A 36 -3.24 19.90 -8.94
N THR A 37 -3.68 19.40 -10.11
CA THR A 37 -2.87 19.43 -11.35
C THR A 37 -2.42 20.85 -11.68
N GLY A 38 -3.32 21.83 -11.64
CA GLY A 38 -2.99 23.24 -11.90
C GLY A 38 -1.91 23.77 -10.96
N MET A 39 -2.05 23.54 -9.64
CA MET A 39 -1.04 23.92 -8.64
C MET A 39 0.31 23.26 -8.93
N MET A 40 0.31 21.95 -9.19
CA MET A 40 1.52 21.20 -9.54
C MET A 40 2.10 21.55 -10.91
N GLN A 41 1.43 22.32 -11.76
CA GLN A 41 2.02 22.79 -13.02
C GLN A 41 2.75 24.11 -12.85
N VAL A 42 2.26 25.00 -11.98
CA VAL A 42 2.78 26.37 -11.86
C VAL A 42 3.71 26.58 -10.66
N GLN A 43 3.58 25.78 -9.60
CA GLN A 43 4.34 25.97 -8.37
C GLN A 43 5.51 24.99 -8.28
N ARG A 44 6.72 25.52 -8.11
CA ARG A 44 7.92 24.74 -7.76
C ARG A 44 8.73 25.51 -6.71
N PRO A 45 9.25 24.85 -5.67
CA PRO A 45 9.02 23.44 -5.29
C PRO A 45 7.56 23.15 -4.90
N PHE A 46 7.15 21.88 -4.94
CA PHE A 46 5.82 21.45 -4.54
C PHE A 46 5.86 20.11 -3.80
N CYS A 47 5.07 19.95 -2.74
CA CYS A 47 4.99 18.75 -1.91
C CYS A 47 3.53 18.41 -1.62
N PHE A 48 3.05 17.32 -2.22
CA PHE A 48 1.75 16.73 -1.91
C PHE A 48 1.92 15.59 -0.90
N LEU A 49 1.25 15.71 0.25
CA LEU A 49 1.22 14.69 1.29
C LEU A 49 -0.18 14.15 1.50
N ARG A 50 -0.26 12.89 1.91
CA ARG A 50 -1.50 12.21 2.31
C ARG A 50 -1.46 11.93 3.80
N LEU A 51 -2.56 12.13 4.50
CA LEU A 51 -2.70 11.75 5.91
C LEU A 51 -3.64 10.54 6.04
N GLY A 52 -3.04 9.35 6.02
CA GLY A 52 -3.73 8.09 6.29
C GLY A 52 -4.03 7.87 7.77
N ASP A 53 -4.72 6.78 8.10
CA ASP A 53 -5.06 6.40 9.48
C ASP A 53 -3.82 6.06 10.31
N VAL A 54 -2.83 5.42 9.68
CA VAL A 54 -1.58 5.04 10.33
C VAL A 54 -0.71 6.26 10.68
N GLU A 55 -0.59 7.23 9.77
CA GLU A 55 0.12 8.49 10.08
C GLU A 55 -0.66 9.36 11.07
N LEU A 56 -2.00 9.39 10.99
CA LEU A 56 -2.82 10.09 11.97
C LEU A 56 -2.67 9.50 13.37
N LYS A 57 -2.65 8.16 13.50
CA LYS A 57 -2.29 7.46 14.75
C LYS A 57 -0.96 7.98 15.29
N TYR A 58 0.06 8.02 14.43
CA TYR A 58 1.39 8.44 14.82
C TYR A 58 1.40 9.89 15.34
N LEU A 59 0.83 10.83 14.58
CA LEU A 59 0.82 12.25 14.94
C LEU A 59 0.01 12.54 16.20
N LEU A 60 -1.15 11.90 16.39
CA LEU A 60 -1.94 12.07 17.63
C LEU A 60 -1.19 11.53 18.86
N THR A 61 -0.42 10.46 18.67
CA THR A 61 0.42 9.87 19.73
C THR A 61 1.59 10.80 20.06
N TYR A 62 2.22 11.42 19.05
CA TYR A 62 3.23 12.47 19.22
C TYR A 62 2.70 13.70 19.95
N GLN A 63 1.58 14.26 19.49
CA GLN A 63 0.90 15.41 20.11
C GLN A 63 0.57 15.17 21.59
N SER A 64 0.27 13.93 21.95
CA SER A 64 -0.10 13.55 23.33
C SER A 64 1.11 13.16 24.19
N ASN A 65 2.33 13.27 23.65
CA ASN A 65 3.57 12.83 24.29
C ASN A 65 3.52 11.35 24.74
N GLN A 66 2.98 10.47 23.89
CA GLN A 66 2.79 9.04 24.15
C GLN A 66 3.54 8.14 23.15
N LEU A 67 4.60 8.64 22.47
CA LEU A 67 5.31 7.86 21.45
C LEU A 67 5.99 6.60 21.99
N ASP A 68 6.27 6.56 23.29
CA ASP A 68 6.73 5.39 24.02
C ASP A 68 5.71 4.23 24.02
N GLN A 69 4.43 4.51 23.72
CA GLN A 69 3.39 3.48 23.57
C GLN A 69 3.34 2.84 22.17
N LEU A 70 4.16 3.28 21.21
CA LEU A 70 4.27 2.62 19.90
C LEU A 70 4.97 1.27 20.07
N ASP A 71 4.30 0.19 19.65
CA ASP A 71 4.89 -1.14 19.65
C ASP A 71 5.97 -1.23 18.55
N ARG A 72 7.01 -2.04 18.72
CA ARG A 72 8.01 -2.28 17.66
C ARG A 72 7.38 -2.77 16.35
N SER A 73 6.32 -3.56 16.43
CA SER A 73 5.54 -3.99 15.27
C SER A 73 4.87 -2.84 14.50
N ASP A 74 4.73 -1.66 15.12
CA ASP A 74 4.29 -0.43 14.46
C ASP A 74 5.40 0.21 13.61
N TYR A 75 6.64 -0.27 13.57
CA TYR A 75 7.67 0.30 12.69
C TYR A 75 8.72 -0.70 12.16
N ASP A 76 8.64 -1.97 12.56
CA ASP A 76 9.37 -3.08 11.94
C ASP A 76 8.73 -3.50 10.59
N ASP A 77 9.40 -4.41 9.86
CA ASP A 77 8.96 -4.93 8.56
C ASP A 77 7.66 -5.76 8.62
N GLY A 78 7.07 -5.93 9.81
CA GLY A 78 5.82 -6.66 10.03
C GLY A 78 5.99 -8.18 10.04
N ARG A 79 4.88 -8.90 10.19
CA ARG A 79 4.88 -10.37 10.17
C ARG A 79 4.80 -10.90 8.74
N LEU A 80 5.47 -12.02 8.48
CA LEU A 80 5.29 -12.80 7.26
C LEU A 80 3.86 -13.38 7.25
N SER A 81 3.02 -12.91 6.33
CA SER A 81 1.67 -13.41 6.11
C SER A 81 1.12 -12.99 4.75
N GLY A 82 1.01 -13.94 3.81
CA GLY A 82 0.35 -13.70 2.52
C GLY A 82 -1.18 -13.56 2.64
N THR A 83 -1.75 -13.84 3.81
CA THR A 83 -3.20 -13.93 4.04
C THR A 83 -3.77 -12.81 4.91
N GLN A 84 -2.95 -12.21 5.77
CA GLN A 84 -3.39 -11.14 6.68
C GLN A 84 -2.82 -9.81 6.23
N GLY A 85 -3.70 -8.80 6.18
CA GLY A 85 -3.31 -7.42 5.95
C GLY A 85 -2.52 -6.88 7.13
N CYS A 86 -1.39 -6.22 6.88
CA CYS A 86 -0.65 -5.50 7.91
C CYS A 86 -0.07 -4.21 7.33
N GLY A 87 -0.29 -3.08 8.01
CA GLY A 87 0.25 -1.78 7.63
C GLY A 87 0.87 -1.09 8.84
N ASN A 88 1.98 -0.40 8.62
CA ASN A 88 2.60 0.50 9.59
C ASN A 88 3.38 1.61 8.85
N PRO A 89 3.70 2.75 9.49
CA PRO A 89 4.38 3.88 8.85
C PRO A 89 5.88 3.63 8.64
N GLY A 90 6.48 2.62 9.28
CA GLY A 90 7.91 2.30 9.15
C GLY A 90 8.85 3.32 9.80
N LEU A 91 8.32 4.19 10.68
CA LEU A 91 9.06 5.22 11.40
C LEU A 91 8.94 4.98 12.90
N GLY A 92 10.06 4.95 13.61
CA GLY A 92 10.09 4.91 15.07
C GLY A 92 10.00 6.31 15.71
N PRO A 93 9.86 6.36 17.05
CA PRO A 93 9.57 7.60 17.81
C PRO A 93 10.43 8.82 17.49
N LYS A 94 11.71 8.62 17.16
CA LYS A 94 12.69 9.69 16.88
C LYS A 94 12.30 10.60 15.70
N TYR A 95 11.38 10.17 14.85
CA TYR A 95 10.95 10.94 13.67
C TYR A 95 9.71 11.81 13.90
N GLY A 96 9.15 11.86 15.12
CA GLY A 96 7.88 12.54 15.34
C GLY A 96 7.88 14.02 14.99
N GLU A 97 8.90 14.77 15.41
CA GLU A 97 9.04 16.19 15.06
C GLU A 97 9.23 16.39 13.55
N ARG A 98 10.06 15.57 12.90
CA ARG A 98 10.28 15.65 11.44
C ARG A 98 9.00 15.38 10.66
N LEU A 99 8.22 14.38 11.07
CA LEU A 99 6.95 14.05 10.43
C LEU A 99 5.92 15.17 10.64
N TRP A 100 5.82 15.70 11.86
CA TRP A 100 4.94 16.83 12.19
C TRP A 100 5.25 18.03 11.31
N ARG A 101 6.53 18.45 11.28
CA ARG A 101 7.00 19.56 10.46
C ARG A 101 6.75 19.35 8.97
N ALA A 102 6.89 18.13 8.46
CA ALA A 102 6.60 17.83 7.05
C ALA A 102 5.13 18.13 6.71
N TYR A 103 4.18 17.80 7.59
CA TYR A 103 2.77 18.09 7.38
C TYR A 103 2.43 19.58 7.55
N GLU A 104 3.02 20.27 8.52
CA GLU A 104 2.81 21.72 8.68
C GLU A 104 3.30 22.52 7.47
N GLN A 105 4.38 22.05 6.82
CA GLN A 105 5.10 22.81 5.80
C GLN A 105 4.87 22.30 4.36
N ALA A 106 4.03 21.27 4.17
CA ALA A 106 3.67 20.79 2.84
C ALA A 106 2.78 21.77 2.10
N ASP A 107 2.96 21.92 0.78
CA ASP A 107 2.12 22.83 -0.01
C ASP A 107 0.70 22.29 -0.16
N TYR A 108 0.51 20.97 -0.12
CA TYR A 108 -0.82 20.34 -0.09
C TYR A 108 -0.86 19.14 0.85
N VAL A 109 -1.89 19.06 1.71
CA VAL A 109 -2.21 17.88 2.51
C VAL A 109 -3.62 17.36 2.20
N ASP A 110 -3.69 16.15 1.67
CA ASP A 110 -4.95 15.38 1.56
C ASP A 110 -5.22 14.68 2.90
N PHE A 111 -6.03 15.33 3.74
CA PHE A 111 -6.55 14.70 4.95
C PHE A 111 -7.60 13.71 4.51
N HIS A 112 -7.32 12.40 4.62
CA HIS A 112 -8.21 11.32 4.18
C HIS A 112 -9.48 11.20 5.04
N GLU A 113 -10.22 12.29 5.26
CA GLU A 113 -11.39 12.39 6.13
C GLU A 113 -12.55 11.51 5.67
N LYS A 114 -12.55 11.06 4.41
CA LYS A 114 -13.49 10.05 3.92
C LYS A 114 -13.19 8.64 4.44
N ASN A 115 -11.97 8.38 4.90
CA ASN A 115 -11.66 7.16 5.65
C ASN A 115 -12.28 7.26 7.04
N TRP A 116 -13.14 6.29 7.40
CA TRP A 116 -13.99 6.35 8.59
C TRP A 116 -13.29 6.78 9.90
N PRO A 117 -12.14 6.23 10.34
CA PRO A 117 -11.55 6.69 11.58
C PRO A 117 -11.03 8.13 11.45
N ASN A 118 -10.56 8.54 10.26
CA ASN A 118 -9.99 9.85 10.04
C ASN A 118 -11.05 10.95 10.08
N GLU A 119 -12.28 10.68 9.62
CA GLU A 119 -13.43 11.57 9.77
C GLU A 119 -13.56 12.12 11.21
N HIS A 120 -13.32 11.25 12.19
CA HIS A 120 -13.52 11.56 13.61
C HIS A 120 -12.24 11.97 14.32
N LEU A 121 -11.07 11.55 13.81
CA LEU A 121 -9.79 11.74 14.47
C LEU A 121 -8.99 12.93 13.94
N VAL A 122 -9.16 13.32 12.67
CA VAL A 122 -8.51 14.51 12.10
C VAL A 122 -8.87 15.79 12.86
N PRO A 123 -10.13 16.04 13.28
CA PRO A 123 -10.47 17.23 14.06
C PRO A 123 -9.75 17.35 15.42
N ARG A 124 -9.11 16.27 15.89
CA ARG A 124 -8.39 16.23 17.17
C ARG A 124 -6.88 16.49 17.00
N LEU A 125 -6.42 16.54 15.76
CA LEU A 125 -5.05 16.86 15.42
C LEU A 125 -4.88 18.38 15.42
N ALA A 126 -4.07 18.89 16.34
CA ALA A 126 -3.75 20.31 16.48
C ALA A 126 -2.58 20.71 15.56
N LEU A 127 -2.66 20.33 14.28
CA LEU A 127 -1.66 20.63 13.27
C LEU A 127 -1.99 21.96 12.58
N GLU A 128 -1.06 22.91 12.61
CA GLU A 128 -1.22 24.21 11.98
C GLU A 128 -0.42 24.27 10.68
N MET A 129 -1.12 24.32 9.54
CA MET A 129 -0.47 24.41 8.24
C MET A 129 0.08 25.82 7.98
N ALA A 130 1.25 25.89 7.35
CA ALA A 130 1.92 27.13 7.03
C ALA A 130 1.06 28.01 6.10
N PRO A 131 1.11 29.35 6.22
CA PRO A 131 0.37 30.26 5.34
C PRO A 131 0.65 29.98 3.87
N GLY A 132 -0.41 29.92 3.06
CA GLY A 132 -0.32 29.61 1.62
C GLY A 132 -0.33 28.12 1.28
N SER A 133 -0.38 27.24 2.29
CA SER A 133 -0.57 25.80 2.07
C SER A 133 -2.04 25.47 1.85
N TYR A 134 -2.30 24.33 1.18
CA TYR A 134 -3.64 23.89 0.81
C TYR A 134 -4.00 22.55 1.47
N ARG A 135 -5.31 22.29 1.60
CA ARG A 135 -5.86 20.99 1.94
C ARG A 135 -7.12 20.71 1.13
N ASN A 136 -7.59 19.46 1.16
CA ASN A 136 -8.91 19.12 0.62
C ASN A 136 -9.99 20.01 1.27
N PRO A 137 -10.90 20.62 0.47
CA PRO A 137 -11.87 21.60 0.98
C PRO A 137 -12.99 20.97 1.81
N THR A 138 -13.29 19.70 1.56
CA THR A 138 -14.35 18.95 2.24
C THR A 138 -13.92 17.50 2.44
N LYS A 139 -14.67 16.76 3.28
CA LYS A 139 -14.55 15.31 3.43
C LYS A 139 -14.75 14.61 2.08
N GLU A 140 -15.73 15.05 1.31
CA GLU A 140 -16.09 14.49 0.01
C GLU A 140 -14.93 14.61 -0.98
N ALA A 141 -14.17 15.72 -0.93
CA ALA A 141 -13.01 15.96 -1.77
C ALA A 141 -11.72 15.27 -1.29
N SER A 142 -11.70 14.63 -0.10
CA SER A 142 -10.54 13.87 0.38
C SER A 142 -10.31 12.56 -0.38
N LEU A 143 -9.16 11.91 -0.17
CA LEU A 143 -8.70 10.79 -1.00
C LEU A 143 -8.53 11.22 -2.46
N VAL A 144 -8.24 12.51 -2.69
CA VAL A 144 -8.11 13.11 -4.02
C VAL A 144 -7.03 12.39 -4.82
N PHE A 145 -6.00 11.85 -4.18
CA PHE A 145 -4.92 11.14 -4.88
C PHE A 145 -5.43 9.95 -5.71
N LEU A 146 -6.51 9.27 -5.29
CA LEU A 146 -7.11 8.16 -6.03
C LEU A 146 -7.68 8.67 -7.36
N THR A 147 -8.55 9.68 -7.29
CA THR A 147 -9.19 10.31 -8.45
C THR A 147 -8.16 11.02 -9.33
N TRP A 148 -7.20 11.73 -8.73
CA TRP A 148 -6.11 12.38 -9.45
C TRP A 148 -5.27 11.38 -10.25
N THR A 149 -4.96 10.21 -9.66
CA THR A 149 -4.20 9.17 -10.39
C THR A 149 -5.03 8.57 -11.53
N GLU A 150 -6.35 8.47 -11.36
CA GLU A 150 -7.25 7.97 -12.40
C GLU A 150 -7.42 8.96 -13.56
N SER A 151 -7.64 10.25 -13.28
CA SER A 151 -8.07 11.22 -14.30
C SER A 151 -6.98 12.18 -14.79
N GLU A 152 -6.00 12.49 -13.95
CA GLU A 152 -5.03 13.56 -14.21
C GLU A 152 -3.60 13.06 -14.42
N PHE A 153 -3.17 12.03 -13.69
CA PHE A 153 -1.78 11.56 -13.65
C PHE A 153 -1.17 11.32 -15.02
N LYS A 154 -1.90 10.62 -15.90
CA LYS A 154 -1.44 10.33 -17.26
C LYS A 154 -1.10 11.61 -18.01
N GLN A 155 -2.01 12.58 -18.02
CA GLN A 155 -1.84 13.84 -18.73
C GLN A 155 -0.79 14.73 -18.07
N TYR A 156 -0.79 14.79 -16.74
CA TYR A 156 0.21 15.56 -15.98
C TYR A 156 1.63 15.10 -16.31
N CYS A 157 1.87 13.79 -16.42
CA CYS A 157 3.19 13.22 -16.65
C CYS A 157 3.66 13.28 -18.11
N GLN A 158 2.80 13.55 -19.10
CA GLN A 158 3.24 13.59 -20.50
C GLN A 158 4.38 14.60 -20.68
N ASP A 159 5.39 14.18 -21.45
CA ASP A 159 6.57 14.99 -21.79
C ASP A 159 7.43 15.45 -20.58
N ARG A 160 7.18 14.89 -19.38
CA ARG A 160 7.95 15.15 -18.15
C ARG A 160 8.99 14.08 -17.86
N ARG A 161 9.93 14.41 -16.97
CA ARG A 161 10.93 13.49 -16.41
C ARG A 161 10.50 13.12 -15.00
N VAL A 162 9.88 11.96 -14.86
CA VAL A 162 9.26 11.50 -13.62
C VAL A 162 10.01 10.32 -13.02
N GLY A 163 10.19 10.31 -11.71
CA GLY A 163 10.79 9.19 -10.99
C GLY A 163 9.79 8.50 -10.07
N PHE A 164 9.81 7.16 -10.05
CA PHE A 164 9.14 6.34 -9.04
C PHE A 164 10.16 5.79 -8.05
N ALA A 165 10.03 6.18 -6.77
CA ALA A 165 10.86 5.70 -5.69
C ALA A 165 10.01 4.90 -4.69
N ALA A 166 10.21 3.58 -4.70
CA ALA A 166 9.37 2.64 -3.97
C ALA A 166 10.05 1.28 -3.81
N ALA A 167 9.53 0.43 -2.93
CA ALA A 167 9.94 -0.97 -2.85
C ALA A 167 9.55 -1.73 -4.12
N GLU A 168 8.40 -1.41 -4.70
CA GLU A 168 7.86 -2.01 -5.93
C GLU A 168 8.38 -1.33 -7.21
N ALA A 169 9.29 -0.34 -7.14
CA ALA A 169 9.70 0.45 -8.31
C ALA A 169 10.35 -0.42 -9.40
N ARG A 170 11.24 -1.33 -9.03
CA ARG A 170 11.87 -2.25 -10.00
C ARG A 170 10.88 -3.29 -10.53
N LEU A 171 9.88 -3.68 -9.73
CA LEU A 171 8.80 -4.53 -10.21
C LEU A 171 7.94 -3.80 -11.24
N LEU A 172 7.63 -2.53 -11.01
CA LEU A 172 6.93 -1.68 -11.98
C LEU A 172 7.73 -1.53 -13.26
N GLU A 173 9.05 -1.30 -13.17
CA GLU A 173 9.93 -1.22 -14.33
C GLU A 173 9.83 -2.47 -15.22
N VAL A 174 10.04 -3.66 -14.64
CA VAL A 174 9.99 -4.93 -15.37
C VAL A 174 8.59 -5.17 -15.95
N LEU A 175 7.54 -4.94 -15.17
CA LEU A 175 6.16 -5.11 -15.64
C LEU A 175 5.82 -4.15 -16.78
N SER A 176 6.28 -2.90 -16.69
CA SER A 176 5.97 -1.85 -17.65
C SER A 176 6.45 -2.17 -19.06
N GLU A 177 7.43 -3.05 -19.20
CA GLU A 177 7.93 -3.51 -20.49
C GLU A 177 7.11 -4.64 -21.14
N THR A 178 6.26 -5.32 -20.36
CA THR A 178 5.47 -6.47 -20.86
C THR A 178 4.34 -6.05 -21.80
N PRO A 179 4.01 -6.84 -22.83
CA PRO A 179 2.84 -6.59 -23.70
C PRO A 179 1.51 -6.58 -22.93
N GLU A 180 1.39 -7.39 -21.87
CA GLU A 180 0.24 -7.45 -20.99
C GLU A 180 0.01 -6.11 -20.28
N PHE A 181 1.07 -5.56 -19.67
CA PHE A 181 0.99 -4.25 -19.02
C PHE A 181 0.67 -3.15 -20.02
N LYS A 182 1.42 -3.07 -21.13
CA LYS A 182 1.24 -2.02 -22.15
C LYS A 182 -0.22 -1.97 -22.65
N ARG A 183 -0.84 -3.14 -22.87
CA ARG A 183 -2.27 -3.22 -23.23
C ARG A 183 -3.19 -2.79 -22.09
N ALA A 184 -2.99 -3.34 -20.89
CA ALA A 184 -3.90 -3.13 -19.76
C ALA A 184 -3.85 -1.71 -19.19
N ALA A 185 -2.68 -1.05 -19.26
CA ALA A 185 -2.42 0.24 -18.68
C ALA A 185 -2.68 1.42 -19.63
N THR A 186 -3.13 1.16 -20.86
CA THR A 186 -3.31 2.16 -21.94
C THR A 186 -4.00 3.44 -21.46
N ASP A 187 -5.06 3.32 -20.66
CA ASP A 187 -5.87 4.48 -20.23
C ASP A 187 -5.19 5.30 -19.11
N TYR A 188 -4.26 4.71 -18.36
CA TYR A 188 -3.70 5.29 -17.13
C TYR A 188 -2.21 5.61 -17.22
N TRP A 189 -1.47 4.98 -18.13
CA TRP A 189 -0.02 5.07 -18.20
C TRP A 189 0.46 6.20 -19.12
N PRO A 190 1.44 7.03 -18.71
CA PRO A 190 1.90 8.16 -19.51
C PRO A 190 2.99 7.73 -20.51
N GLU A 191 2.58 7.23 -21.66
CA GLU A 191 3.49 6.67 -22.68
C GLU A 191 4.57 7.62 -23.21
N LYS A 192 4.35 8.95 -23.19
CA LYS A 192 5.35 9.93 -23.65
C LYS A 192 6.19 10.52 -22.51
N ALA A 193 5.97 10.08 -21.28
CA ALA A 193 6.81 10.47 -20.15
C ALA A 193 8.18 9.79 -20.22
N GLN A 194 9.21 10.49 -19.75
CA GLN A 194 10.50 9.87 -19.43
C GLN A 194 10.44 9.36 -17.99
N ILE A 195 10.19 8.07 -17.83
CA ILE A 195 9.97 7.43 -16.54
C ILE A 195 11.26 6.76 -16.06
N PHE A 196 11.64 7.05 -14.82
CA PHE A 196 12.79 6.46 -14.14
C PHE A 196 12.34 5.74 -12.87
N TYR A 197 13.06 4.68 -12.49
CA TYR A 197 12.69 3.83 -11.37
C TYR A 197 13.85 3.73 -10.37
N HIS A 198 13.53 3.89 -9.09
CA HIS A 198 14.47 3.73 -8.00
C HIS A 198 13.89 2.77 -6.96
N GLN A 199 14.39 1.54 -6.98
CA GLN A 199 14.13 0.59 -5.90
C GLN A 199 14.89 1.05 -4.67
N VAL A 200 14.14 1.46 -3.64
CA VAL A 200 14.77 1.96 -2.43
C VAL A 200 15.62 0.90 -1.74
N ARG A 201 16.66 1.37 -1.07
CA ARG A 201 17.58 0.57 -0.25
C ARG A 201 16.85 -0.52 0.54
N ASN A 202 17.38 -1.74 0.48
CA ASN A 202 16.83 -2.93 1.14
C ASN A 202 15.34 -3.16 0.84
N ASP A 203 14.89 -2.80 -0.36
CA ASP A 203 13.50 -2.87 -0.78
C ASP A 203 12.56 -2.10 0.16
N GLY A 204 13.04 -1.07 0.87
CA GLY A 204 12.26 -0.28 1.82
C GLY A 204 12.10 -0.93 3.21
N ARG A 205 12.83 -2.01 3.49
CA ARG A 205 12.94 -2.62 4.83
C ARG A 205 13.83 -1.79 5.75
N ASN A 206 13.61 -1.91 7.05
CA ASN A 206 14.36 -1.17 8.08
C ASN A 206 14.38 0.35 7.83
N LEU A 207 13.26 0.91 7.39
CA LEU A 207 13.15 2.33 7.05
C LEU A 207 13.54 3.24 8.22
N ASP A 208 13.19 2.87 9.45
CA ASP A 208 13.57 3.61 10.66
C ASP A 208 15.09 3.83 10.77
N ALA A 209 15.89 2.82 10.40
CA ALA A 209 17.34 2.91 10.44
C ALA A 209 17.94 3.60 9.20
N ASN A 210 17.24 3.54 8.07
CA ASN A 210 17.79 3.90 6.77
C ASN A 210 17.28 5.24 6.20
N LEU A 211 16.35 5.94 6.86
CA LEU A 211 15.66 7.10 6.28
C LEU A 211 16.60 8.15 5.66
N ASP A 212 17.68 8.53 6.37
CA ASP A 212 18.63 9.53 5.86
C ASP A 212 19.55 9.00 4.76
N LEU A 213 19.86 7.69 4.77
CA LEU A 213 20.58 7.04 3.67
C LEU A 213 19.69 6.97 2.41
N VAL A 214 18.41 6.62 2.58
CA VAL A 214 17.42 6.65 1.51
C VAL A 214 17.30 8.07 0.95
N LYS A 215 17.28 9.11 1.78
CA LYS A 215 17.30 10.50 1.30
C LYS A 215 18.51 10.78 0.41
N LYS A 216 19.70 10.31 0.80
CA LYS A 216 20.93 10.49 0.01
C LYS A 216 20.80 9.79 -1.35
N ASP A 217 20.36 8.53 -1.35
CA ASP A 217 20.17 7.74 -2.58
C ASP A 217 19.16 8.43 -3.52
N LEU A 218 18.05 8.95 -2.98
CA LEU A 218 17.02 9.67 -3.76
C LEU A 218 17.50 11.01 -4.30
N ARG A 219 18.34 11.73 -3.56
CA ARG A 219 18.95 12.98 -4.03
C ARG A 219 19.82 12.74 -5.25
N GLU A 220 20.66 11.71 -5.21
CA GLU A 220 21.51 11.32 -6.34
C GLU A 220 20.65 10.92 -7.54
N PHE A 221 19.64 10.06 -7.32
CA PHE A 221 18.67 9.65 -8.35
C PHE A 221 17.97 10.85 -9.03
N VAL A 222 17.48 11.83 -8.26
CA VAL A 222 16.85 13.04 -8.84
C VAL A 222 17.82 13.84 -9.70
N LYS A 223 19.07 13.99 -9.25
CA LYS A 223 20.09 14.77 -9.96
C LYS A 223 20.54 14.09 -11.24
N ASP A 224 20.86 12.80 -11.18
CA ASP A 224 21.35 12.00 -12.30
C ASP A 224 20.33 11.95 -13.44
N HIS A 225 19.06 11.81 -13.07
CA HIS A 225 17.97 11.75 -14.04
C HIS A 225 17.28 13.10 -14.27
N ARG A 226 17.75 14.20 -13.67
CA ARG A 226 17.16 15.55 -13.82
C ARG A 226 15.63 15.53 -13.72
N LEU A 227 15.12 14.92 -12.65
CA LEU A 227 13.68 14.73 -12.47
C LEU A 227 13.02 16.08 -12.16
N ASP A 228 11.84 16.32 -12.73
CA ASP A 228 10.98 17.45 -12.33
C ASP A 228 9.92 17.03 -11.31
N THR A 229 9.57 15.74 -11.29
CA THR A 229 8.61 15.15 -10.36
C THR A 229 9.11 13.81 -9.80
N LEU A 230 9.01 13.63 -8.49
CA LEU A 230 9.33 12.39 -7.78
C LEU A 230 8.09 11.85 -7.05
N PHE A 231 7.62 10.67 -7.46
CA PHE A 231 6.57 9.91 -6.80
C PHE A 231 7.17 8.97 -5.75
N LEU A 232 6.74 9.11 -4.49
CA LEU A 232 7.29 8.38 -3.34
C LEU A 232 6.27 7.41 -2.74
N SER A 233 6.64 6.13 -2.64
CA SER A 233 5.85 5.10 -1.96
C SER A 233 6.67 4.45 -0.85
N LEU A 234 6.80 5.15 0.29
CA LEU A 234 7.70 4.80 1.40
C LEU A 234 7.06 4.96 2.79
N GLY A 235 5.77 4.65 2.93
CA GLY A 235 5.06 4.79 4.21
C GLY A 235 5.20 6.20 4.79
N GLY A 236 5.51 6.32 6.08
CA GLY A 236 5.77 7.59 6.74
C GLY A 236 7.01 8.31 6.20
N GLY A 237 8.01 7.57 5.70
CA GLY A 237 9.22 8.16 5.13
C GLY A 237 8.95 9.02 3.88
N ALA A 238 7.92 8.69 3.08
CA ALA A 238 7.53 9.49 1.93
C ALA A 238 7.13 10.92 2.31
N LYS A 239 6.61 11.13 3.52
CA LYS A 239 6.13 12.43 4.00
C LYS A 239 7.30 13.34 4.30
N ILE A 240 8.20 12.85 5.15
CA ILE A 240 9.42 13.53 5.56
C ILE A 240 10.29 13.80 4.33
N LEU A 241 10.60 12.75 3.56
CA LEU A 241 11.50 12.88 2.41
C LEU A 241 10.88 13.67 1.27
N GLY A 242 9.56 13.56 1.04
CA GLY A 242 8.87 14.34 0.02
C GLY A 242 8.97 15.83 0.30
N TYR A 243 8.70 16.26 1.54
CA TYR A 243 8.88 17.65 1.93
C TYR A 243 10.35 18.09 1.77
N GLU A 244 11.26 17.37 2.41
CA GLU A 244 12.68 17.75 2.45
C GLU A 244 13.33 17.79 1.05
N LEU A 245 13.09 16.79 0.20
CA LEU A 245 13.64 16.73 -1.16
C LEU A 245 13.01 17.77 -2.08
N SER A 246 11.72 18.06 -1.94
CA SER A 246 11.08 19.12 -2.73
C SER A 246 11.78 20.46 -2.48
N ARG A 247 12.01 20.82 -1.21
CA ARG A 247 12.67 22.07 -0.83
C ARG A 247 14.12 22.10 -1.26
N GLU A 248 14.84 21.00 -1.07
CA GLU A 248 16.27 20.92 -1.38
C GLU A 248 16.56 20.97 -2.89
N LEU A 249 15.70 20.37 -3.71
CA LEU A 249 15.97 20.15 -5.14
C LEU A 249 15.09 20.99 -6.06
N GLY A 250 14.10 21.72 -5.54
CA GLY A 250 13.23 22.56 -6.35
C GLY A 250 12.21 21.78 -7.20
N ILE A 251 11.94 20.52 -6.86
CA ILE A 251 11.09 19.61 -7.64
C ILE A 251 9.68 19.49 -7.06
N CYS A 252 8.78 18.82 -7.80
CA CYS A 252 7.54 18.30 -7.23
C CYS A 252 7.80 16.93 -6.57
N CYS A 253 7.43 16.79 -5.30
CA CYS A 253 7.36 15.50 -4.63
C CYS A 253 5.91 15.16 -4.33
N PHE A 254 5.52 13.92 -4.62
CA PHE A 254 4.16 13.44 -4.45
C PHE A 254 4.17 12.14 -3.64
N ASP A 255 3.54 12.13 -2.46
CA ASP A 255 3.30 10.91 -1.70
C ASP A 255 2.32 10.01 -2.46
N PHE A 256 2.88 9.07 -3.23
CA PHE A 256 2.16 8.15 -4.10
C PHE A 256 1.65 6.91 -3.36
N GLY A 257 2.21 6.64 -2.17
CA GLY A 257 1.68 5.63 -1.26
C GLY A 257 1.39 4.28 -1.90
N ALA A 258 0.18 3.76 -1.64
CA ALA A 258 -0.26 2.49 -2.17
C ALA A 258 -0.56 2.52 -3.69
N MET A 259 -0.63 3.69 -4.36
CA MET A 259 -1.02 3.75 -5.77
C MET A 259 -0.06 3.05 -6.71
N ILE A 260 1.21 2.92 -6.33
CA ILE A 260 2.14 2.12 -7.13
C ILE A 260 1.62 0.70 -7.34
N ARG A 261 0.86 0.14 -6.37
CA ARG A 261 0.26 -1.19 -6.47
C ARG A 261 -0.93 -1.27 -7.41
N ALA A 262 -1.57 -0.15 -7.72
CA ALA A 262 -2.59 -0.12 -8.77
C ALA A 262 -1.97 -0.38 -10.15
N PHE A 263 -0.71 0.04 -10.35
CA PHE A 263 0.05 -0.19 -11.58
C PHE A 263 0.77 -1.55 -11.58
N THR A 264 1.35 -1.97 -10.46
CA THR A 264 2.03 -3.29 -10.39
C THR A 264 1.07 -4.45 -10.19
N TYR A 265 -0.21 -4.17 -9.92
CA TYR A 265 -1.23 -5.13 -9.53
C TYR A 265 -0.76 -6.06 -8.40
N SER A 266 -0.15 -5.50 -7.35
CA SER A 266 0.50 -6.27 -6.28
C SER A 266 -0.41 -6.55 -5.09
N GLY A 267 -0.50 -7.82 -4.68
CA GLY A 267 -1.25 -8.24 -3.48
C GLY A 267 -0.54 -7.99 -2.13
N CYS A 268 0.78 -7.78 -2.15
CA CYS A 268 1.60 -7.51 -0.97
C CYS A 268 2.26 -6.13 -1.06
N ASP A 269 2.59 -5.56 0.10
CA ASP A 269 3.51 -4.41 0.17
C ASP A 269 4.88 -4.84 -0.35
N GLY A 270 5.57 -4.02 -1.14
CA GLY A 270 6.89 -4.34 -1.70
C GLY A 270 7.92 -4.65 -0.62
N ASN A 271 8.01 -3.78 0.39
CA ASN A 271 8.99 -3.90 1.48
C ASN A 271 8.66 -4.99 2.50
N ARG A 272 7.42 -5.48 2.54
CA ARG A 272 6.98 -6.49 3.50
C ARG A 272 6.61 -7.79 2.82
N VAL A 273 6.50 -8.82 3.64
CA VAL A 273 5.93 -10.12 3.27
C VAL A 273 4.56 -10.31 3.91
N ALA A 274 3.84 -9.20 4.07
CA ALA A 274 2.45 -9.15 4.48
C ALA A 274 1.57 -8.75 3.28
N ARG A 275 0.33 -9.22 3.27
CA ARG A 275 -0.69 -8.70 2.34
C ARG A 275 -0.90 -7.21 2.60
N SER A 276 -1.06 -6.43 1.54
CA SER A 276 -1.32 -4.99 1.69
C SER A 276 -2.66 -4.78 2.44
N PRO A 277 -2.76 -3.78 3.35
CA PRO A 277 -4.01 -3.47 4.04
C PRO A 277 -5.07 -2.84 3.13
N HIS A 278 -4.65 -2.30 1.97
CA HIS A 278 -5.49 -1.63 1.00
C HIS A 278 -5.17 -2.08 -0.43
N SER A 279 -6.14 -2.07 -1.32
CA SER A 279 -5.96 -2.54 -2.70
C SER A 279 -6.53 -1.56 -3.69
N PRO A 280 -5.79 -0.48 -4.04
CA PRO A 280 -6.14 0.35 -5.16
C PRO A 280 -6.06 -0.45 -6.46
N PHE A 281 -6.94 -0.18 -7.41
CA PHE A 281 -7.07 -0.99 -8.63
C PHE A 281 -7.26 -0.14 -9.88
N PHE A 282 -6.58 -0.51 -10.97
CA PHE A 282 -6.85 0.01 -12.32
C PHE A 282 -7.13 -1.12 -13.29
N PHE A 283 -6.22 -2.10 -13.34
CA PHE A 283 -6.30 -3.22 -14.26
C PHE A 283 -5.70 -4.48 -13.65
N ARG A 284 -6.02 -5.63 -14.24
CA ARG A 284 -5.44 -6.93 -13.84
C ARG A 284 -4.17 -7.20 -14.64
N ILE A 285 -3.17 -7.74 -13.97
CA ILE A 285 -2.02 -8.42 -14.58
C ILE A 285 -2.15 -9.91 -14.25
N ALA A 286 -1.95 -10.78 -15.23
CA ALA A 286 -2.03 -12.21 -15.00
C ALA A 286 -1.03 -12.67 -13.93
N PHE A 287 -1.43 -13.65 -13.10
CA PHE A 287 -0.59 -14.18 -12.02
C PHE A 287 0.80 -14.60 -12.51
N GLU A 288 0.87 -15.29 -13.65
CA GLU A 288 2.14 -15.74 -14.24
C GLU A 288 3.05 -14.55 -14.58
N THR A 289 2.56 -13.57 -15.34
CA THR A 289 3.30 -12.36 -15.71
C THR A 289 3.80 -11.60 -14.48
N HIS A 290 2.95 -11.44 -13.46
CA HIS A 290 3.35 -10.80 -12.22
C HIS A 290 4.46 -11.58 -11.50
N MET A 291 4.31 -12.89 -11.37
CA MET A 291 5.26 -13.71 -10.65
C MET A 291 6.59 -13.87 -11.39
N ASP A 292 6.61 -13.85 -12.72
CA ASP A 292 7.85 -13.81 -13.52
C ASP A 292 8.65 -12.55 -13.21
N ALA A 293 7.98 -11.39 -13.22
CA ALA A 293 8.61 -10.14 -12.85
C ALA A 293 9.10 -10.16 -11.39
N LEU A 294 8.32 -10.73 -10.46
CA LEU A 294 8.71 -10.85 -9.06
C LEU A 294 9.95 -11.73 -8.87
N GLU A 295 10.05 -12.87 -9.56
CA GLU A 295 11.23 -13.75 -9.53
C GLU A 295 12.48 -13.03 -10.06
N GLN A 296 12.33 -12.22 -11.12
CA GLN A 296 13.42 -11.44 -11.68
C GLN A 296 13.91 -10.35 -10.73
N VAL A 297 13.00 -9.65 -10.06
CA VAL A 297 13.33 -8.50 -9.21
C VAL A 297 13.82 -8.92 -7.83
N PHE A 298 13.28 -10.00 -7.29
CA PHE A 298 13.62 -10.50 -5.95
C PHE A 298 14.11 -11.95 -5.99
N PRO A 299 15.25 -12.24 -6.67
CA PRO A 299 15.70 -13.62 -6.89
C PRO A 299 16.12 -14.34 -5.59
N ASN A 300 16.34 -13.60 -4.50
CA ASN A 300 16.87 -14.11 -3.24
C ASN A 300 15.82 -14.21 -2.11
N LEU A 301 14.53 -14.10 -2.42
CA LEU A 301 13.49 -14.28 -1.39
C LEU A 301 13.57 -15.68 -0.78
N ALA A 302 13.44 -15.76 0.55
CA ALA A 302 13.33 -17.06 1.20
C ALA A 302 12.03 -17.77 0.73
N PRO A 303 11.98 -19.11 0.71
CA PRO A 303 10.81 -19.83 0.20
C PRO A 303 9.48 -19.42 0.86
N ALA A 304 9.48 -19.13 2.16
CA ALA A 304 8.28 -18.68 2.87
C ALA A 304 7.85 -17.26 2.46
N GLU A 305 8.81 -16.37 2.24
CA GLU A 305 8.58 -15.01 1.77
C GLU A 305 7.99 -15.01 0.36
N PHE A 306 8.59 -15.82 -0.52
CA PHE A 306 8.11 -16.01 -1.88
C PHE A 306 6.68 -16.56 -1.90
N LEU A 307 6.39 -17.58 -1.08
CA LEU A 307 5.03 -18.10 -0.94
C LEU A 307 4.06 -17.05 -0.41
N ALA A 308 4.44 -16.23 0.57
CA ALA A 308 3.60 -15.16 1.07
C ALA A 308 3.24 -14.15 -0.03
N LYS A 309 4.20 -13.72 -0.86
CA LYS A 309 3.93 -12.86 -2.03
C LYS A 309 2.99 -13.53 -3.03
N ALA A 310 3.23 -14.79 -3.36
CA ALA A 310 2.36 -15.56 -4.27
C ALA A 310 0.93 -15.71 -3.72
N HIS A 311 0.77 -15.98 -2.42
CA HIS A 311 -0.54 -16.05 -1.79
C HIS A 311 -1.24 -14.69 -1.79
N GLY A 312 -0.54 -13.62 -1.44
CA GLY A 312 -1.07 -12.26 -1.52
C GLY A 312 -1.58 -11.94 -2.92
N GLN A 313 -0.81 -12.30 -3.95
CA GLN A 313 -1.18 -12.11 -5.35
C GLN A 313 -2.41 -12.93 -5.76
N LEU A 314 -2.50 -14.19 -5.35
CA LEU A 314 -3.70 -15.01 -5.60
C LEU A 314 -4.91 -14.43 -4.89
N LEU A 315 -4.76 -14.03 -3.62
CA LEU A 315 -5.87 -13.49 -2.84
C LEU A 315 -6.34 -12.14 -3.37
N LEU A 316 -5.46 -11.35 -3.99
CA LEU A 316 -5.85 -10.11 -4.65
C LEU A 316 -7.00 -10.36 -5.63
N GLU A 317 -7.01 -11.48 -6.37
CA GLU A 317 -8.06 -11.80 -7.35
C GLU A 317 -9.47 -11.83 -6.74
N VAL A 318 -9.62 -12.26 -5.48
CA VAL A 318 -10.92 -12.36 -4.79
C VAL A 318 -11.22 -11.19 -3.86
N MET A 319 -10.39 -10.15 -3.86
CA MET A 319 -10.68 -8.92 -3.12
C MET A 319 -11.64 -8.04 -3.91
N LYS A 320 -12.44 -7.23 -3.20
CA LYS A 320 -13.27 -6.21 -3.84
C LYS A 320 -12.37 -5.21 -4.58
N LYS A 321 -12.73 -4.88 -5.82
CA LYS A 321 -11.97 -3.99 -6.69
C LYS A 321 -12.94 -3.09 -7.44
N GLU A 322 -12.50 -1.86 -7.65
CA GLU A 322 -13.18 -0.87 -8.47
C GLU A 322 -12.09 0.05 -9.03
N VAL A 323 -12.16 0.32 -10.33
CA VAL A 323 -11.15 1.14 -11.04
C VAL A 323 -11.04 2.50 -10.36
N GLY A 324 -9.83 2.96 -10.09
CA GLY A 324 -9.57 4.26 -9.45
C GLY A 324 -10.03 4.36 -7.99
N TRP A 325 -10.34 3.24 -7.35
CA TRP A 325 -10.76 3.19 -5.96
C TRP A 325 -9.99 2.15 -5.15
N THR A 326 -10.15 2.18 -3.82
CA THR A 326 -9.50 1.25 -2.90
C THR A 326 -10.49 0.68 -1.89
N PHE A 327 -10.26 -0.57 -1.51
CA PHE A 327 -10.98 -1.26 -0.44
C PHE A 327 -10.01 -1.78 0.62
N ALA A 328 -10.53 -2.03 1.82
CA ALA A 328 -9.75 -2.66 2.88
C ALA A 328 -9.50 -4.15 2.57
N SER A 329 -8.40 -4.71 3.08
CA SER A 329 -7.97 -6.05 2.70
C SER A 329 -8.90 -7.21 3.09
N TRP A 330 -9.86 -6.95 3.98
CA TRP A 330 -10.87 -7.91 4.41
C TRP A 330 -12.18 -7.84 3.60
N GLU A 331 -12.28 -6.94 2.63
CA GLU A 331 -13.42 -6.82 1.74
C GLU A 331 -13.23 -7.72 0.51
N PHE A 332 -14.05 -8.77 0.41
CA PHE A 332 -13.94 -9.78 -0.63
C PHE A 332 -15.06 -9.69 -1.66
N ASP A 333 -14.75 -10.02 -2.91
CA ASP A 333 -15.69 -10.25 -3.99
C ASP A 333 -15.43 -11.62 -4.64
N PHE A 334 -16.31 -12.57 -4.34
CA PHE A 334 -16.28 -13.94 -4.86
C PHE A 334 -17.14 -14.12 -6.12
N SER A 335 -17.30 -13.08 -6.92
CA SER A 335 -17.95 -13.15 -8.23
C SER A 335 -17.33 -14.23 -9.12
N PRO A 336 -18.11 -14.82 -10.07
CA PRO A 336 -17.62 -15.88 -10.94
C PRO A 336 -16.34 -15.49 -11.71
N GLU A 337 -16.22 -14.23 -12.10
CA GLU A 337 -15.05 -13.70 -12.81
C GLU A 337 -13.78 -13.72 -11.94
N ASN A 338 -13.85 -13.16 -10.73
CA ASN A 338 -12.75 -13.14 -9.77
C ASN A 338 -12.33 -14.55 -9.36
N VAL A 339 -13.30 -15.44 -9.11
CA VAL A 339 -13.03 -16.85 -8.80
C VAL A 339 -12.38 -17.57 -9.98
N SER A 340 -12.77 -17.24 -11.22
CA SER A 340 -12.16 -17.80 -12.43
C SER A 340 -10.71 -17.35 -12.58
N ALA A 341 -10.42 -16.07 -12.37
CA ALA A 341 -9.06 -15.52 -12.37
C ALA A 341 -8.19 -16.16 -11.27
N PHE A 342 -8.70 -16.24 -10.04
CA PHE A 342 -8.06 -16.94 -8.93
C PHE A 342 -7.72 -18.39 -9.30
N ARG A 343 -8.65 -19.14 -9.88
CA ARG A 343 -8.44 -20.56 -10.24
C ARG A 343 -7.37 -20.74 -11.31
N ARG A 344 -7.31 -19.85 -12.29
CA ARG A 344 -6.23 -19.84 -13.30
C ARG A 344 -4.87 -19.62 -12.63
N GLY A 345 -4.74 -18.56 -11.82
CA GLY A 345 -3.50 -18.29 -11.08
C GLY A 345 -3.13 -19.44 -10.12
N PHE A 346 -4.11 -20.05 -9.44
CA PHE A 346 -3.86 -21.14 -8.50
C PHE A 346 -3.34 -22.40 -9.20
N LYS A 347 -3.76 -22.67 -10.44
CA LYS A 347 -3.21 -23.76 -11.25
C LYS A 347 -1.72 -23.55 -11.51
N GLU A 348 -1.35 -22.35 -11.96
CA GLU A 348 0.06 -21.98 -12.22
C GLU A 348 0.90 -22.00 -10.93
N TYR A 349 0.38 -21.45 -9.85
CA TYR A 349 1.00 -21.50 -8.52
C TYR A 349 1.34 -22.92 -8.09
N ARG A 350 0.41 -23.87 -8.26
CA ARG A 350 0.65 -25.27 -7.89
C ARG A 350 1.72 -25.92 -8.77
N GLN A 351 1.66 -25.66 -10.07
CA GLN A 351 2.60 -26.23 -11.03
C GLN A 351 4.03 -25.73 -10.79
N ARG A 352 4.22 -24.42 -10.62
CA ARG A 352 5.54 -23.79 -10.50
C ARG A 352 6.13 -23.90 -9.10
N TYR A 353 5.30 -23.69 -8.07
CA TYR A 353 5.78 -23.49 -6.70
C TYR A 353 5.54 -24.68 -5.77
N GLY A 354 5.04 -25.80 -6.30
CA GLY A 354 4.82 -27.05 -5.56
C GLY A 354 6.03 -27.51 -4.74
N LYS A 355 7.23 -27.31 -5.27
CA LYS A 355 8.51 -27.64 -4.60
C LYS A 355 8.77 -26.85 -3.32
N LEU A 356 8.24 -25.62 -3.22
CA LEU A 356 8.49 -24.73 -2.07
C LEU A 356 7.63 -25.10 -0.85
N PHE A 357 6.50 -25.79 -1.07
CA PHE A 357 5.46 -26.01 -0.08
C PHE A 357 5.90 -26.69 1.21
N ASN A 358 6.95 -27.50 1.14
CA ASN A 358 7.48 -28.25 2.28
C ASN A 358 8.95 -27.94 2.58
N SER A 359 9.53 -26.91 1.94
CA SER A 359 10.96 -26.58 2.00
C SER A 359 11.43 -26.13 3.38
N SER A 360 10.55 -25.55 4.20
CA SER A 360 10.86 -25.11 5.57
C SER A 360 9.62 -25.13 6.46
N SER A 361 9.82 -25.03 7.79
CA SER A 361 8.72 -24.89 8.75
C SER A 361 7.90 -23.62 8.50
N ALA A 362 8.57 -22.50 8.19
CA ALA A 362 7.94 -21.24 7.83
C ALA A 362 7.10 -21.35 6.55
N ALA A 363 7.61 -22.01 5.51
CA ALA A 363 6.87 -22.24 4.26
C ALA A 363 5.62 -23.11 4.48
N LYS A 364 5.73 -24.16 5.31
CA LYS A 364 4.58 -25.00 5.69
C LYS A 364 3.52 -24.21 6.45
N MET A 365 3.93 -23.33 7.36
CA MET A 365 3.03 -22.50 8.15
C MET A 365 2.30 -21.48 7.29
N GLU A 366 3.02 -20.78 6.42
CA GLU A 366 2.45 -19.82 5.47
C GLU A 366 1.44 -20.50 4.54
N ARG A 367 1.80 -21.65 3.96
CA ARG A 367 0.89 -22.47 3.14
C ARG A 367 -0.33 -22.95 3.92
N ALA A 368 -0.17 -23.37 5.17
CA ALA A 368 -1.29 -23.80 6.01
C ALA A 368 -2.31 -22.65 6.22
N GLY A 369 -1.83 -21.42 6.44
CA GLY A 369 -2.68 -20.23 6.50
C GLY A 369 -3.46 -20.00 5.20
N PHE A 370 -2.78 -20.09 4.06
CA PHE A 370 -3.41 -19.95 2.74
C PHE A 370 -4.45 -21.04 2.44
N LEU A 371 -4.15 -22.31 2.74
CA LEU A 371 -5.10 -23.41 2.58
C LEU A 371 -6.30 -23.29 3.52
N HIS A 372 -6.09 -22.80 4.74
CA HIS A 372 -7.17 -22.50 5.68
C HIS A 372 -8.12 -21.43 5.10
N PHE A 373 -7.57 -20.34 4.56
CA PHE A 373 -8.35 -19.32 3.86
C PHE A 373 -9.13 -19.92 2.68
N CYS A 374 -8.45 -20.64 1.80
CA CYS A 374 -9.07 -21.28 0.63
C CYS A 374 -10.20 -22.25 1.02
N GLY A 375 -10.03 -23.01 2.11
CA GLY A 375 -11.05 -23.91 2.62
C GLY A 375 -12.25 -23.17 3.21
N THR A 376 -11.99 -22.11 3.98
CA THR A 376 -13.03 -21.28 4.62
C THR A 376 -13.95 -20.65 3.57
N HIS A 377 -13.36 -20.15 2.48
CA HIS A 377 -14.09 -19.53 1.37
C HIS A 377 -14.39 -20.50 0.21
N ARG A 378 -14.16 -21.80 0.40
CA ARG A 378 -14.47 -22.86 -0.58
C ARG A 378 -13.83 -22.66 -1.97
N LEU A 379 -12.71 -21.96 -2.06
CA LEU A 379 -12.03 -21.58 -3.30
C LEU A 379 -11.38 -22.76 -4.02
N THR A 380 -10.83 -23.72 -3.27
CA THR A 380 -10.09 -24.87 -3.81
C THR A 380 -10.48 -26.17 -3.11
N LEU A 381 -10.38 -27.31 -3.81
CA LEU A 381 -10.59 -28.63 -3.20
C LEU A 381 -9.55 -28.91 -2.11
N GLU A 382 -8.29 -28.56 -2.37
CA GLU A 382 -7.18 -28.73 -1.42
C GLU A 382 -7.43 -27.98 -0.12
N GLY A 383 -7.88 -26.72 -0.19
CA GLY A 383 -8.24 -25.94 0.98
C GLY A 383 -9.40 -26.56 1.76
N ARG A 384 -10.42 -27.10 1.07
CA ARG A 384 -11.56 -27.79 1.72
C ARG A 384 -11.09 -29.04 2.48
N VAL A 385 -10.26 -29.87 1.85
CA VAL A 385 -9.69 -31.08 2.47
C VAL A 385 -8.80 -30.72 3.67
N PHE A 386 -7.98 -29.68 3.53
CA PHE A 386 -7.15 -29.16 4.61
C PHE A 386 -8.01 -28.71 5.81
N LEU A 387 -9.04 -27.90 5.56
CA LEU A 387 -9.93 -27.39 6.61
C LEU A 387 -10.69 -28.50 7.34
N LEU A 388 -11.17 -29.51 6.60
CA LEU A 388 -11.81 -30.69 7.20
C LEU A 388 -10.83 -31.41 8.14
N SER A 389 -9.62 -31.68 7.65
CA SER A 389 -8.56 -32.33 8.43
C SER A 389 -8.17 -31.53 9.68
N PHE A 390 -8.09 -30.20 9.56
CA PHE A 390 -7.79 -29.28 10.66
C PHE A 390 -8.89 -29.34 11.74
N ARG A 391 -10.17 -29.29 11.34
CA ARG A 391 -11.32 -29.38 12.25
C ARG A 391 -11.38 -30.72 12.98
N LEU A 392 -11.13 -31.83 12.27
CA LEU A 392 -11.09 -33.17 12.85
C LEU A 392 -9.97 -33.30 13.90
N LYS A 393 -8.76 -32.79 13.62
CA LYS A 393 -7.67 -32.75 14.60
C LYS A 393 -8.03 -31.93 15.84
N GLY A 394 -8.71 -30.79 15.66
CA GLY A 394 -9.20 -29.96 16.76
C GLY A 394 -10.26 -30.66 17.63
N LEU A 395 -11.16 -31.44 17.01
CA LEU A 395 -12.13 -32.27 17.74
C LEU A 395 -11.43 -33.36 18.54
N ALA A 396 -10.53 -34.14 17.92
CA ALA A 396 -9.78 -35.20 18.60
C ALA A 396 -9.01 -34.68 19.82
N ARG A 397 -8.34 -33.52 19.70
CA ARG A 397 -7.63 -32.89 20.83
C ARG A 397 -8.55 -32.53 21.99
N ARG A 398 -9.75 -32.02 21.71
CA ARG A 398 -10.76 -31.69 22.74
C ARG A 398 -11.28 -32.94 23.43
N CYS A 399 -11.59 -34.00 22.69
CA CYS A 399 -12.00 -35.28 23.26
C CYS A 399 -10.90 -35.92 24.14
N LEU A 400 -9.63 -35.81 23.74
CA LEU A 400 -8.50 -36.34 24.52
C LEU A 400 -8.21 -35.51 25.78
N HIS A 401 -8.33 -34.17 25.71
CA HIS A 401 -8.17 -33.31 26.90
C HIS A 401 -9.32 -33.44 27.90
N GLN A 402 -10.53 -33.76 27.44
CA GLN A 402 -11.67 -34.05 28.33
C GLN A 402 -11.59 -35.42 29.00
N ARG A 403 -10.76 -36.34 28.52
CA ARG A 403 -10.49 -37.65 29.17
C ARG A 403 -9.30 -37.62 30.14
N ALA A 404 -8.53 -36.52 30.14
CA ALA A 404 -7.36 -36.32 31.00
C ALA A 404 -7.65 -35.38 32.20
N ARG A 405 -8.92 -34.96 32.34
CA ARG A 405 -9.50 -34.36 33.54
C ARG A 405 -10.55 -35.33 34.06
#